data_AF-A0A484Z831-F1
#
_entry.id   AF-A0A484Z831-F1
#
_cell.length_a   1.000
_cell.length_b   1.000
_cell.length_c   1.000
_cell.angle_alpha   90.00
_cell.angle_beta   90.00
_cell.angle_gamma   90.00
#
_symmetry.space_group_name_H-M   'P 1'
#
loop_
_entity.id
_entity.type
_entity.pdbx_description
1 polymer ?
#
loop_
_entity_poly.entity_id
_entity_poly.type
_entity_poly.pdbx_seq_one_letter_code
_entity_poly.pdbx_strand_id
1 'polypeptide(L)'
;MWQGPYDPDSGYTSLSDDTYRIILKAKIAINNWDGRNDSLPPILDAATAGSGLKMQIVDNQDMTISVWVFPETDISDVSLELIAAIKQGYLTVKAAGVWAGDVETPSIETPSEGSKFFGFDLDNEYIGGFDVGAWGKLL
;
A
#
# COMPACT_ATOMS: atom_id res chain seq x y z
N MET A 1 -4.14 -19.18 14.80
CA MET A 1 -3.84 -18.21 15.88
C MET A 1 -4.95 -18.30 16.92
N TRP A 2 -4.64 -18.17 18.22
CA TRP A 2 -5.63 -18.19 19.30
C TRP A 2 -6.07 -16.74 19.59
N GLN A 3 -7.37 -16.45 19.48
CA GLN A 3 -7.94 -15.12 19.77
C GLN A 3 -8.39 -15.04 21.23
N GLY A 4 -7.99 -13.99 21.94
CA GLY A 4 -8.44 -13.69 23.29
C GLY A 4 -9.84 -13.07 23.32
N PRO A 5 -10.47 -12.95 24.50
CA PRO A 5 -11.85 -12.46 24.66
C PRO A 5 -12.08 -11.01 24.22
N TYR A 6 -11.01 -10.25 24.00
CA TYR A 6 -11.02 -8.84 23.59
C TYR A 6 -10.26 -8.61 22.29
N ASP A 7 -9.83 -9.67 21.61
CA ASP A 7 -9.27 -9.53 20.28
C ASP A 7 -10.42 -9.26 19.29
N PRO A 8 -10.28 -8.25 18.42
CA PRO A 8 -11.27 -7.94 17.40
C PRO A 8 -11.38 -9.09 16.39
N ASP A 9 -12.57 -9.21 15.81
CA ASP A 9 -12.88 -10.23 14.79
C ASP A 9 -12.02 -10.09 13.53
N SER A 10 -11.39 -8.92 13.33
CA SER A 10 -10.39 -8.69 12.29
C SER A 10 -9.34 -7.67 12.73
N GLY A 11 -8.10 -7.85 12.25
CA GLY A 11 -6.98 -6.97 12.54
C GLY A 11 -6.01 -7.51 13.60
N TYR A 12 -4.85 -6.87 13.68
CA TYR A 12 -3.84 -7.17 14.68
C TYR A 12 -3.98 -6.21 15.87
N THR A 13 -4.09 -6.73 17.09
CA THR A 13 -4.09 -5.94 18.34
C THR A 13 -2.70 -5.62 18.85
N SER A 14 -1.69 -6.30 18.29
CA SER A 14 -0.28 -6.07 18.55
C SER A 14 0.49 -6.21 17.25
N LEU A 15 1.51 -5.38 17.09
CA LEU A 15 2.40 -5.40 15.95
C LEU A 15 3.81 -5.74 16.44
N SER A 16 4.56 -6.46 15.62
CA SER A 16 6.01 -6.57 15.80
C SER A 16 6.66 -5.18 15.76
N ASP A 17 7.77 -5.02 16.49
CA ASP A 17 8.48 -3.73 16.60
C ASP A 17 8.89 -3.17 15.22
N ASP A 18 9.26 -4.06 14.29
CA ASP A 18 9.63 -3.69 12.91
C ASP A 18 8.43 -3.14 12.13
N THR A 19 7.29 -3.83 12.15
CA THR A 19 6.06 -3.38 11.48
C THR A 19 5.55 -2.08 12.11
N TYR A 20 5.58 -1.98 13.43
CA TYR A 20 5.17 -0.76 14.14
C TYR A 20 6.03 0.45 13.74
N ARG A 21 7.36 0.28 13.65
CA ARG A 21 8.29 1.33 13.24
C ARG A 21 8.06 1.78 11.80
N ILE A 22 7.77 0.86 10.89
CA ILE A 22 7.41 1.15 9.49
C ILE A 22 6.16 2.02 9.46
N ILE A 23 5.08 1.60 10.13
CA ILE A 23 3.81 2.34 10.16
C ILE A 23 3.99 3.73 10.76
N LEU A 24 4.75 3.85 11.85
CA LEU A 24 4.99 5.14 12.50
C LEU A 24 5.75 6.11 11.57
N LYS A 25 6.82 5.64 10.92
CA LYS A 25 7.58 6.44 9.94
C LYS A 25 6.71 6.87 8.79
N ALA A 26 5.93 5.94 8.25
CA ALA A 26 4.98 6.22 7.18
C ALA A 26 3.99 7.29 7.58
N LYS A 27 3.39 7.19 8.78
CA LYS A 27 2.41 8.16 9.25
C LYS A 27 3.00 9.56 9.41
N ILE A 28 4.22 9.67 9.93
CA ILE A 28 4.93 10.95 10.05
C ILE A 28 5.20 11.54 8.66
N ALA A 29 5.65 10.72 7.71
CA ALA A 29 5.99 11.16 6.36
C ALA A 29 4.74 11.64 5.61
N ILE A 30 3.64 10.87 5.67
CA ILE A 30 2.33 11.20 5.08
C ILE A 30 1.77 12.50 5.69
N ASN A 31 1.88 12.68 7.00
CA ASN A 31 1.38 13.90 7.66
C ASN A 31 2.17 15.16 7.29
N ASN A 32 3.42 15.00 6.84
CA ASN A 32 4.26 16.11 6.37
C ASN A 32 4.17 16.32 4.85
N TRP A 33 3.35 15.54 4.14
CA TRP A 33 3.20 15.66 2.70
C TRP A 33 2.49 16.96 2.31
N ASP A 34 3.00 17.62 1.27
CA ASP A 34 2.54 18.93 0.81
C ASP A 34 1.38 18.85 -0.22
N GLY A 35 0.88 17.65 -0.49
CA GLY A 35 -0.24 17.41 -1.41
C GLY A 35 0.14 17.36 -2.89
N ARG A 36 1.43 17.42 -3.23
CA ARG A 36 1.90 17.30 -4.63
C ARG A 36 2.19 15.87 -5.01
N ASN A 37 1.78 15.43 -6.21
CA ASN A 37 2.08 14.08 -6.69
C ASN A 37 3.59 13.80 -6.78
N ASP A 38 4.39 14.78 -7.19
CA ASP A 38 5.84 14.59 -7.37
C ASP A 38 6.61 14.37 -6.05
N SER A 39 6.08 14.85 -4.92
CA SER A 39 6.73 14.73 -3.60
C SER A 39 6.34 13.45 -2.87
N LEU A 40 5.35 12.71 -3.37
CA LEU A 40 4.76 11.56 -2.70
C LEU A 40 5.58 10.26 -2.83
N PRO A 41 6.16 9.90 -4.00
CA PRO A 41 6.99 8.71 -4.13
C PRO A 41 8.15 8.63 -3.11
N PRO A 42 9.00 9.67 -2.91
CA PRO A 42 10.10 9.58 -1.95
C PRO A 42 9.63 9.44 -0.50
N ILE A 43 8.42 9.92 -0.17
CA ILE A 43 7.79 9.77 1.14
C ILE A 43 7.37 8.32 1.36
N LEU A 44 6.71 7.72 0.37
CA LEU A 44 6.27 6.32 0.43
C LEU A 44 7.45 5.34 0.39
N ASP A 45 8.48 5.62 -0.40
CA ASP A 45 9.70 4.82 -0.44
C ASP A 45 10.43 4.84 0.90
N ALA A 46 10.60 6.02 1.52
CA ALA A 46 11.21 6.13 2.84
C ALA A 46 10.39 5.44 3.94
N ALA A 47 9.06 5.48 3.80
CA ALA A 47 8.12 4.85 4.71
C ALA A 47 8.16 3.32 4.62
N THR A 48 8.28 2.77 3.41
CA THR A 48 8.23 1.34 3.11
C THR A 48 9.63 0.71 2.96
N ALA A 49 10.69 1.48 3.14
CA ALA A 49 12.07 0.99 3.10
C ALA A 49 12.29 -0.18 4.08
N GLY A 50 12.73 -1.32 3.53
CA GLY A 50 12.98 -2.55 4.30
C GLY A 50 11.72 -3.32 4.68
N SER A 51 10.56 -2.95 4.15
CA SER A 51 9.29 -3.63 4.43
C SER A 51 8.99 -4.80 3.48
N GLY A 52 9.81 -4.98 2.44
CA GLY A 52 9.60 -5.97 1.39
C GLY A 52 8.52 -5.57 0.37
N LEU A 53 8.03 -4.33 0.42
CA LEU A 53 7.12 -3.76 -0.58
C LEU A 53 7.42 -2.29 -0.85
N LYS A 54 6.93 -1.81 -1.99
CA LYS A 54 6.82 -0.41 -2.39
C LYS A 54 5.35 -0.05 -2.57
N MET A 55 5.04 1.24 -2.45
CA MET A 55 3.68 1.75 -2.63
C MET A 55 3.68 2.92 -3.61
N GLN A 56 2.64 2.97 -4.44
CA GLN A 56 2.37 4.09 -5.35
C GLN A 56 0.91 4.51 -5.21
N ILE A 57 0.64 5.81 -5.38
CA ILE A 57 -0.72 6.32 -5.43
C ILE A 57 -1.04 6.71 -6.86
N VAL A 58 -2.22 6.29 -7.30
CA VAL A 58 -2.79 6.61 -8.60
C VAL A 58 -4.00 7.50 -8.37
N ASP A 59 -3.96 8.69 -8.94
CA ASP A 59 -5.12 9.58 -9.00
C ASP A 59 -5.97 9.18 -10.22
N ASN A 60 -7.21 8.76 -9.97
CA ASN A 60 -8.12 8.29 -11.02
C ASN A 60 -8.78 9.45 -11.78
N GLN A 61 -8.50 10.71 -11.41
CA GLN A 61 -9.06 11.94 -11.98
C GLN A 61 -10.60 12.08 -11.86
N ASP A 62 -11.25 11.23 -11.08
CA ASP A 62 -12.69 11.23 -10.81
C ASP A 62 -12.99 11.56 -9.32
N MET A 63 -12.06 12.26 -8.67
CA MET A 63 -12.00 12.52 -7.23
C MET A 63 -11.77 11.27 -6.35
N THR A 64 -11.40 10.14 -6.92
CA THR A 64 -10.93 8.96 -6.18
C THR A 64 -9.43 8.74 -6.37
N ILE A 65 -8.83 8.04 -5.42
CA ILE A 65 -7.42 7.61 -5.49
C ILE A 65 -7.35 6.10 -5.30
N SER A 66 -6.40 5.46 -5.97
CA SER A 66 -6.05 4.04 -5.80
C SER A 66 -4.66 3.94 -5.21
N VAL A 67 -4.41 2.91 -4.39
CA VAL A 67 -3.09 2.61 -3.84
C VAL A 67 -2.60 1.32 -4.45
N TRP A 68 -1.47 1.37 -5.15
CA TRP A 68 -0.80 0.20 -5.68
C TRP A 68 0.30 -0.26 -4.75
N VAL A 69 0.31 -1.56 -4.47
CA VAL A 69 1.28 -2.22 -3.58
C VAL A 69 2.09 -3.22 -4.40
N PHE A 70 3.39 -2.99 -4.45
CA PHE A 70 4.34 -3.80 -5.20
C PHE A 70 5.25 -4.54 -4.22
N PRO A 71 5.09 -5.86 -4.03
CA PRO A 71 6.04 -6.62 -3.24
C PRO A 71 7.41 -6.68 -3.96
N GLU A 72 8.50 -6.86 -3.22
CA GLU A 72 9.83 -7.03 -3.83
C GLU A 72 9.93 -8.34 -4.63
N THR A 73 9.32 -9.41 -4.13
CA THR A 73 9.33 -10.75 -4.75
C THR A 73 7.92 -11.23 -5.05
N ASP A 74 7.14 -11.54 -4.01
CA ASP A 74 5.72 -11.91 -4.12
C ASP A 74 4.95 -11.36 -2.91
N ILE A 75 3.64 -11.14 -3.05
CA ILE A 75 2.80 -10.69 -1.95
C ILE A 75 2.70 -11.71 -0.82
N SER A 76 2.92 -13.00 -1.09
CA SER A 76 2.99 -14.06 -0.08
C SER A 76 4.17 -13.89 0.89
N ASP A 77 5.23 -13.20 0.48
CA ASP A 77 6.46 -13.03 1.26
C ASP A 77 6.38 -11.79 2.17
N VAL A 78 5.36 -10.95 1.99
CA VAL A 78 5.15 -9.74 2.79
C VAL A 78 4.53 -10.11 4.14
N SER A 79 4.98 -9.42 5.20
CA SER A 79 4.41 -9.56 6.54
C SER A 79 2.89 -9.35 6.55
N LEU A 80 2.16 -10.35 7.08
CA LEU A 80 0.71 -10.28 7.22
C LEU A 80 0.26 -9.11 8.12
N GLU A 81 1.07 -8.73 9.10
CA GLU A 81 0.82 -7.57 9.96
C GLU A 81 0.84 -6.26 9.15
N LEU A 82 1.78 -6.14 8.22
CA LEU A 82 1.90 -4.98 7.35
C LEU A 82 0.76 -4.92 6.32
N ILE A 83 0.41 -6.07 5.74
CA ILE A 83 -0.76 -6.18 4.85
C ILE A 83 -2.02 -5.75 5.59
N ALA A 84 -2.24 -6.24 6.81
CA ALA A 84 -3.39 -5.84 7.61
C ALA A 84 -3.37 -4.35 7.94
N ALA A 85 -2.21 -3.78 8.26
CA ALA A 85 -2.09 -2.35 8.53
C ALA A 85 -2.42 -1.49 7.29
N ILE A 86 -2.02 -1.94 6.11
CA ILE A 86 -2.39 -1.31 4.83
C ILE A 86 -3.90 -1.38 4.61
N LYS A 87 -4.50 -2.58 4.76
CA LYS A 87 -5.96 -2.79 4.63
C LYS A 87 -6.79 -1.97 5.60
N GLN A 88 -6.28 -1.77 6.82
CA GLN A 88 -6.92 -0.95 7.85
C GLN A 88 -6.76 0.56 7.60
N GLY A 89 -6.03 0.95 6.55
CA GLY A 89 -5.88 2.34 6.18
C GLY A 89 -4.85 3.10 7.01
N TYR A 90 -3.96 2.42 7.75
CA TYR A 90 -2.93 3.13 8.52
C TYR A 90 -1.90 3.83 7.62
N LEU A 91 -1.72 3.31 6.39
CA LEU A 91 -0.83 3.86 5.36
C LEU A 91 -1.56 4.66 4.27
N THR A 92 -2.87 4.93 4.43
CA THR A 92 -3.60 5.71 3.42
C THR A 92 -3.24 7.19 3.51
N VAL A 93 -3.02 7.78 2.35
CA VAL A 93 -2.68 9.19 2.18
C VAL A 93 -3.97 9.92 1.84
N LYS A 94 -4.28 10.97 2.60
CA LYS A 94 -5.40 11.87 2.29
C LYS A 94 -4.85 13.28 2.15
N ALA A 95 -4.95 13.86 0.96
CA ALA A 95 -4.66 15.28 0.77
C ALA A 95 -5.68 16.13 1.55
N ALA A 96 -5.20 17.13 2.29
CA ALA A 96 -6.08 18.07 2.99
C ALA A 96 -6.85 18.94 1.97
N GLY A 97 -8.18 18.98 2.07
CA GLY A 97 -9.02 19.91 1.29
C GLY A 97 -9.87 19.30 0.16
N VAL A 98 -9.76 18.01 -0.13
CA VAL A 98 -10.70 17.31 -1.03
C VAL A 98 -11.98 16.98 -0.26
N TRP A 99 -13.16 17.34 -0.81
CA TRP A 99 -14.46 17.03 -0.22
C TRP A 99 -14.61 15.52 -0.07
N ALA A 100 -14.79 15.07 1.17
CA ALA A 100 -15.10 13.69 1.50
C ALA A 100 -16.62 13.55 1.69
N GLY A 101 -17.38 13.54 0.59
CA GLY A 101 -18.46 12.56 0.49
C GLY A 101 -17.80 11.18 0.55
N ASP A 102 -18.44 10.20 1.22
CA ASP A 102 -17.90 8.88 1.61
C ASP A 102 -16.48 8.64 1.10
N VAL A 103 -15.48 8.71 2.00
CA VAL A 103 -14.11 8.33 1.64
C VAL A 103 -14.19 6.86 1.23
N GLU A 104 -14.39 6.60 -0.06
CA GLU A 104 -14.16 5.29 -0.62
C GLU A 104 -12.72 4.99 -0.26
N THR A 105 -12.56 3.95 0.56
CA THR A 105 -11.25 3.47 0.95
C THR A 105 -10.54 3.20 -0.36
N PRO A 106 -9.35 3.78 -0.61
CA PRO A 106 -8.69 3.63 -1.90
C PRO A 106 -8.63 2.14 -2.23
N SER A 107 -8.93 1.76 -3.48
CA SER A 107 -8.71 0.39 -3.91
C SER A 107 -7.23 0.10 -3.73
N ILE A 108 -6.93 -0.90 -2.89
CA ILE A 108 -5.57 -1.36 -2.67
C ILE A 108 -5.35 -2.52 -3.63
N GLU A 109 -4.55 -2.29 -4.66
CA GLU A 109 -4.28 -3.26 -5.72
C GLU A 109 -2.85 -3.77 -5.62
N THR A 110 -2.67 -5.06 -5.89
CA THR A 110 -1.36 -5.69 -5.92
C THR A 110 -1.30 -6.70 -7.07
N PRO A 111 -0.12 -6.98 -7.66
CA PRO A 111 0.03 -8.07 -8.63
C PRO A 111 -0.50 -9.39 -8.05
N SER A 112 -1.20 -10.18 -8.86
CA SER A 112 -1.77 -11.44 -8.39
C SER A 112 -0.68 -12.44 -7.98
N GLU A 113 0.46 -12.38 -8.67
CA GLU A 113 1.69 -13.15 -8.48
C GLU A 113 2.89 -12.25 -8.81
N GLY A 114 4.05 -12.49 -8.19
CA GLY A 114 5.27 -11.74 -8.43
C GLY A 114 5.18 -10.27 -7.98
N SER A 115 5.99 -9.41 -8.62
CA SER A 115 6.20 -8.02 -8.21
C SER A 115 5.76 -6.97 -9.24
N LYS A 116 5.27 -7.37 -10.42
CA LYS A 116 4.92 -6.45 -11.52
C LYS A 116 3.51 -6.68 -12.06
N PHE A 117 2.83 -5.61 -12.44
CA PHE A 117 1.58 -5.70 -13.20
C PHE A 117 1.84 -6.09 -14.66
N PHE A 118 0.87 -6.76 -15.27
CA PHE A 118 0.88 -7.06 -16.70
C PHE A 118 0.60 -5.82 -17.53
N GLY A 119 1.42 -5.58 -18.56
CA GLY A 119 1.21 -4.51 -19.52
C GLY A 119 1.70 -4.86 -20.93
N PHE A 120 1.07 -4.25 -21.93
CA PHE A 120 1.51 -4.36 -23.32
C PHE A 120 2.51 -3.27 -23.65
N ASP A 121 3.59 -3.65 -24.34
CA ASP A 121 4.59 -2.73 -24.91
C ASP A 121 5.25 -1.79 -23.86
N LEU A 122 5.27 -2.23 -22.60
CA LEU A 122 5.85 -1.50 -21.48
C LEU A 122 6.63 -2.47 -20.59
N ASP A 123 7.90 -2.15 -20.33
CA ASP A 123 8.77 -2.90 -19.44
C ASP A 123 9.53 -1.93 -18.54
N ASN A 124 9.17 -1.90 -17.25
CA ASN A 124 9.79 -1.07 -16.24
C ASN A 124 9.77 -1.78 -14.87
N GLU A 125 10.08 -1.06 -13.79
CA GLU A 125 10.13 -1.66 -12.45
C GLU A 125 8.75 -2.10 -11.90
N TYR A 126 7.65 -1.57 -12.44
CA TYR A 126 6.28 -1.86 -12.00
C TYR A 126 5.47 -2.72 -12.98
N ILE A 127 5.85 -2.73 -14.27
CA ILE A 127 5.07 -3.32 -15.35
C ILE A 127 5.96 -4.25 -16.18
N GLY A 128 5.43 -5.43 -16.50
CA GLY A 128 6.08 -6.43 -17.36
C GLY A 128 5.10 -7.07 -18.34
N GLY A 129 5.65 -7.67 -19.40
CA GLY A 129 4.87 -8.37 -20.42
C GLY A 129 4.48 -9.80 -20.03
N PHE A 130 4.25 -10.65 -21.05
CA PHE A 130 3.92 -12.06 -20.85
C PHE A 130 4.95 -12.78 -19.98
N ASP A 131 4.47 -13.71 -19.15
CA ASP A 131 5.23 -14.55 -18.21
C ASP A 131 6.02 -13.77 -17.12
N VAL A 132 5.93 -12.44 -17.10
CA VAL A 132 6.63 -11.58 -16.14
C VAL A 132 5.65 -10.74 -15.33
N GLY A 133 4.69 -10.10 -15.99
CA GLY A 133 3.66 -9.30 -15.34
C GLY A 133 2.42 -10.12 -15.00
N ALA A 134 1.76 -9.76 -13.90
CA ALA A 134 0.55 -10.41 -13.41
C ALA A 134 -0.66 -9.46 -13.40
N TRP A 135 -1.88 -10.01 -13.43
CA TRP A 135 -3.09 -9.20 -13.33
C TRP A 135 -3.23 -8.60 -11.93
N GLY A 136 -3.88 -7.43 -11.83
CA GLY A 136 -4.16 -6.83 -10.52
C GLY A 136 -5.26 -7.58 -9.77
N LYS A 137 -5.06 -7.73 -8.45
CA LYS A 137 -6.10 -8.16 -7.50
C LYS A 137 -6.22 -7.15 -6.37
N LEU A 138 -7.40 -7.10 -5.76
CA LEU A 138 -7.59 -6.40 -4.50
C LEU A 138 -6.80 -7.11 -3.41
N LEU A 139 -6.04 -6.35 -2.63
CA LEU A 139 -5.20 -6.88 -1.56
C LEU A 139 -6.02 -7.52 -0.45
#